data_AF-A0A9P5XSA2-F1
#
_entry.id   AF-A0A9P5XSA2-F1
#
_cell.length_a   1.000
_cell.length_b   1.000
_cell.length_c   1.000
_cell.angle_alpha   90.00
_cell.angle_beta   90.00
_cell.angle_gamma   90.00
#
_symmetry.space_group_name_H-M   'P 1'
#
loop_
_entity.id
_entity.type
_entity.pdbx_description
1 polymer ?
#
loop_
_entity_poly.entity_id
_entity_poly.type
_entity_poly.pdbx_seq_one_letter_code
_entity_poly.pdbx_strand_id
1 'polypeptide(L)'
;MQTRPSRPSAYRTSAQVRTGIAHAYSGVFNPRGLEKIWYGPYGYMFCDLTSSYNGHITAHCQYPMWIPSFLALELKLRQDFKDNNVDYNLVQDKDNTGESDDESIPDQEENNGDDSGEKGSSIGQPSNTGRKSQRLIALKETQRLADVRKRRELVKNLLNRRKDLFVKTESFDDSGDEGPNVSRESAVSQPEMNAIDEEPDFVLSHIAHYYQPPVGPNSSEAEKRHYLHRAGVKVFHQCCPLIAELKSAAPRFYKGLMQDFFIKTSLWLACSDLMEYCSAYFKCNAEAKSVIALAASGPFWYWANIQKADVPEFDWRTKKHERKNDPKVKIFRRKFGLKYHTLGTSKSDKELTKINQEYIWPLLNNGHFEVITPQT
;
A
#
# COMPACT_ATOMS: atom_id res chain seq x y z
N MET A 1 15.26 30.00 -10.52
CA MET A 1 13.86 29.62 -10.84
C MET A 1 13.90 28.32 -11.62
N GLN A 2 13.22 27.27 -11.16
CA GLN A 2 13.09 26.03 -11.95
C GLN A 2 12.18 26.32 -13.14
N THR A 3 12.65 26.03 -14.35
CA THR A 3 11.80 26.07 -15.54
C THR A 3 10.81 24.93 -15.44
N ARG A 4 9.51 25.23 -15.60
CA ARG A 4 8.50 24.18 -15.69
C ARG A 4 8.91 23.20 -16.80
N PRO A 5 8.83 21.88 -16.56
CA PRO A 5 9.14 20.91 -17.61
C PRO A 5 8.24 21.17 -18.83
N SER A 6 8.70 20.81 -20.02
CA SER A 6 7.86 20.91 -21.22
C SER A 6 6.95 19.69 -21.33
N ARG A 7 5.80 19.83 -21.99
CA ARG A 7 4.89 18.69 -22.23
C ARG A 7 5.67 17.59 -22.96
N PRO A 8 5.65 16.34 -22.49
CA PRO A 8 6.40 15.27 -23.11
C PRO A 8 5.91 15.00 -24.53
N SER A 9 6.86 14.80 -25.44
CA SER A 9 6.60 14.34 -26.79
C SER A 9 6.02 12.93 -26.81
N ALA A 10 5.53 12.48 -27.96
CA ALA A 10 5.09 11.10 -28.10
C ALA A 10 6.27 10.15 -27.86
N TYR A 11 6.06 9.15 -26.99
CA TYR A 11 7.07 8.16 -26.67
C TYR A 11 7.43 7.35 -27.92
N ARG A 12 8.72 7.08 -28.09
CA ARG A 12 9.26 6.20 -29.11
C ARG A 12 10.29 5.30 -28.47
N THR A 13 10.17 3.99 -28.65
CA THR A 13 11.15 3.04 -28.13
C THR A 13 12.55 3.39 -28.65
N SER A 14 13.46 3.74 -27.73
CA SER A 14 14.84 4.10 -28.02
C SER A 14 15.68 2.90 -28.51
N ALA A 15 16.85 3.19 -29.07
CA ALA A 15 17.81 2.15 -29.42
C ALA A 15 18.28 1.36 -28.19
N GLN A 16 18.41 2.01 -27.02
CA GLN A 16 18.82 1.36 -25.78
C GLN A 16 17.80 0.32 -25.33
N VAL A 17 16.50 0.64 -25.35
CA VAL A 17 15.43 -0.32 -25.04
C VAL A 17 15.46 -1.49 -26.02
N ARG A 18 15.62 -1.24 -27.32
CA ARG A 18 15.70 -2.31 -28.35
C ARG A 18 16.89 -3.24 -28.12
N THR A 19 18.08 -2.68 -27.86
CA THR A 19 19.29 -3.44 -27.54
C THR A 19 19.12 -4.24 -26.25
N GLY A 20 18.51 -3.64 -25.22
CA GLY A 20 18.18 -4.31 -23.97
C GLY A 20 17.26 -5.51 -24.20
N ILE A 21 16.20 -5.35 -25.00
CA ILE A 21 15.28 -6.46 -25.35
C ILE A 21 16.04 -7.57 -26.08
N ALA A 22 16.88 -7.23 -27.04
CA ALA A 22 17.68 -8.21 -27.78
C ALA A 22 18.63 -8.98 -26.85
N HIS A 23 19.28 -8.28 -25.91
CA HIS A 23 20.12 -8.90 -24.88
C HIS A 23 19.31 -9.82 -23.97
N ALA A 24 18.15 -9.37 -23.48
CA ALA A 24 17.28 -10.16 -22.61
C ALA A 24 16.68 -11.39 -23.28
N TYR A 25 16.46 -11.34 -24.59
CA TYR A 25 16.02 -12.50 -25.37
C TYR A 25 17.13 -13.44 -25.82
N SER A 26 18.39 -13.01 -25.75
CA SER A 26 19.52 -13.77 -26.26
C SER A 26 19.58 -15.17 -25.64
N GLY A 27 19.65 -16.20 -26.49
CA GLY A 27 19.87 -17.58 -26.04
C GLY A 27 21.27 -17.78 -25.43
N VAL A 28 22.23 -16.90 -25.75
CA VAL A 28 23.60 -16.96 -25.25
C VAL A 28 23.73 -16.26 -23.90
N PHE A 29 23.16 -15.05 -23.78
CA PHE A 29 23.30 -14.23 -22.56
C PHE A 29 22.16 -14.41 -21.55
N ASN A 30 21.02 -14.95 -21.98
CA ASN A 30 19.92 -15.33 -21.10
C ASN A 30 19.37 -16.74 -21.43
N PRO A 31 20.20 -17.79 -21.37
CA PRO A 31 19.79 -19.16 -21.72
C PRO A 31 18.67 -19.68 -20.82
N ARG A 32 18.62 -19.22 -19.56
CA ARG A 32 17.64 -19.66 -18.56
C ARG A 32 16.35 -18.85 -18.53
N GLY A 33 16.27 -17.73 -19.28
CA GLY A 33 15.10 -16.85 -19.26
C GLY A 33 14.91 -16.15 -17.90
N LEU A 34 16.00 -15.77 -17.24
CA LEU A 34 16.00 -15.14 -15.93
C LEU A 34 15.27 -13.80 -15.96
N GLU A 35 14.45 -13.58 -14.93
CA GLU A 35 13.69 -12.35 -14.68
C GLU A 35 14.56 -11.11 -14.67
N LYS A 36 15.63 -11.10 -13.87
CA LYS A 36 16.48 -9.93 -13.63
C LYS A 36 17.12 -9.36 -14.89
N ILE A 37 17.29 -10.15 -15.95
CA ILE A 37 17.83 -9.64 -17.22
C ILE A 37 16.83 -8.67 -17.90
N TRP A 38 15.53 -8.82 -17.60
CA TRP A 38 14.48 -7.92 -18.08
C TRP A 38 14.47 -6.56 -17.40
N TYR A 39 15.18 -6.37 -16.28
CA TYR A 39 15.25 -5.07 -15.62
C TYR A 39 15.91 -4.01 -16.50
N GLY A 40 16.92 -4.37 -17.29
CA GLY A 40 17.58 -3.45 -18.23
C GLY A 40 16.60 -2.79 -19.21
N PRO A 41 15.88 -3.58 -20.05
CA PRO A 41 14.85 -3.06 -20.95
C PRO A 41 13.83 -2.11 -20.31
N TYR A 42 13.28 -2.47 -19.13
CA TYR A 42 12.27 -1.64 -18.46
C TYR A 42 12.91 -0.41 -17.80
N GLY A 43 14.09 -0.54 -17.21
CA GLY A 43 14.86 0.58 -16.67
C GLY A 43 15.15 1.64 -17.75
N TYR A 44 15.62 1.22 -18.94
CA TYR A 44 15.80 2.14 -20.06
C TYR A 44 14.48 2.78 -20.51
N MET A 45 13.39 2.00 -20.58
CA MET A 45 12.09 2.53 -20.97
C MET A 45 11.56 3.56 -19.98
N PHE A 46 11.69 3.31 -18.68
CA PHE A 46 11.30 4.26 -17.65
C PHE A 46 12.19 5.51 -17.66
N CYS A 47 13.51 5.37 -17.82
CA CYS A 47 14.41 6.51 -18.00
C CYS A 47 14.03 7.38 -19.21
N ASP A 48 13.73 6.75 -20.36
CA ASP A 48 13.24 7.44 -21.56
C ASP A 48 11.94 8.22 -21.24
N LEU A 49 11.00 7.56 -20.55
CA LEU A 49 9.70 8.13 -20.18
C LEU A 49 9.85 9.35 -19.27
N THR A 50 10.86 9.34 -18.38
CA THR A 50 11.04 10.39 -17.38
C THR A 50 12.00 11.51 -17.80
N SER A 51 12.72 11.34 -18.91
CA SER A 51 13.81 12.23 -19.34
C SER A 51 13.40 13.72 -19.50
N SER A 52 12.14 14.00 -19.85
CA SER A 52 11.64 15.37 -20.06
C SER A 52 11.29 16.13 -18.78
N TYR A 53 11.38 15.49 -17.61
CA TYR A 53 10.90 16.05 -16.34
C TYR A 53 12.00 16.70 -15.49
N ASN A 54 13.24 16.80 -15.97
CA ASN A 54 14.33 17.48 -15.28
C ASN A 54 14.52 17.05 -13.81
N GLY A 55 14.33 15.76 -13.51
CA GLY A 55 14.46 15.22 -12.15
C GLY A 55 13.21 15.35 -11.26
N HIS A 56 12.12 15.96 -11.74
CA HIS A 56 10.85 15.95 -11.01
C HIS A 56 10.16 14.59 -11.02
N ILE A 57 10.42 13.78 -12.05
CA ILE A 57 10.03 12.36 -12.08
C ILE A 57 11.31 11.54 -12.27
N THR A 58 11.51 10.53 -11.43
CA THR A 58 12.67 9.65 -11.48
C THR A 58 12.24 8.19 -11.46
N ALA A 59 12.93 7.35 -12.23
CA ALA A 59 12.73 5.91 -12.21
C ALA A 59 13.64 5.26 -11.16
N HIS A 60 13.07 4.39 -10.34
CA HIS A 60 13.79 3.61 -9.34
C HIS A 60 13.58 2.13 -9.61
N CYS A 61 14.64 1.34 -9.46
CA CYS A 61 14.62 -0.11 -9.53
C CYS A 61 14.69 -0.67 -8.10
N GLN A 62 13.91 -1.70 -7.80
CA GLN A 62 13.80 -2.32 -6.47
C GLN A 62 13.58 -1.26 -5.39
N TYR A 63 12.51 -0.49 -5.54
CA TYR A 63 12.24 0.65 -4.67
C TYR A 63 11.60 0.14 -3.37
N PRO A 64 12.22 0.33 -2.19
CA PRO A 64 11.62 -0.10 -0.94
C PRO A 64 10.43 0.81 -0.61
N MET A 65 9.23 0.30 -0.81
CA MET A 65 8.03 0.87 -0.25
C MET A 65 7.87 0.32 1.16
N TRP A 66 8.01 1.17 2.16
CA TRP A 66 7.91 0.77 3.54
C TRP A 66 6.63 1.34 4.15
N ILE A 67 5.95 0.52 4.94
CA ILE A 67 4.90 0.95 5.86
C ILE A 67 5.60 1.08 7.22
N PRO A 68 5.65 2.30 7.79
CA PRO A 68 6.26 2.51 9.10
C PRO A 68 5.71 1.57 10.15
N SER A 69 6.53 1.15 11.11
CA SER A 69 6.13 0.12 12.08
C SER A 69 4.90 0.55 12.88
N PHE A 70 4.81 1.84 13.25
CA PHE A 70 3.65 2.37 13.97
C PHE A 70 2.36 2.21 13.14
N LEU A 71 2.42 2.53 11.83
CA LEU A 71 1.29 2.39 10.91
C LEU A 71 0.96 0.92 10.67
N ALA A 72 1.96 0.06 10.51
CA ALA A 72 1.77 -1.38 10.36
C ALA A 72 1.10 -2.01 11.60
N LEU A 73 1.52 -1.60 12.80
CA LEU A 73 0.91 -2.00 14.07
C LEU A 73 -0.52 -1.47 14.20
N GLU A 74 -0.76 -0.22 13.82
CA GLU A 74 -2.09 0.38 13.81
C GLU A 74 -3.04 -0.39 12.88
N LEU A 75 -2.58 -0.72 11.66
CA LEU A 75 -3.35 -1.48 10.68
C LEU A 75 -3.71 -2.87 11.19
N LYS A 76 -2.75 -3.57 11.81
CA LYS A 76 -3.00 -4.87 12.47
C LYS A 76 -3.98 -4.73 13.63
N LEU A 77 -3.88 -3.66 14.42
CA LEU A 77 -4.79 -3.41 15.52
C LEU A 77 -6.21 -3.13 15.02
N ARG A 78 -6.39 -2.29 13.99
CA ARG A 78 -7.70 -2.05 13.37
C ARG A 78 -8.33 -3.35 12.86
N GLN A 79 -7.52 -4.26 12.31
CA GLN A 79 -7.99 -5.59 11.93
C GLN A 79 -8.46 -6.40 13.15
N ASP A 80 -7.69 -6.41 14.25
CA ASP A 80 -8.08 -7.09 15.48
C ASP A 80 -9.43 -6.56 16.03
N PHE A 81 -9.69 -5.25 15.94
CA PHE A 81 -10.99 -4.67 16.32
C PHE A 81 -12.13 -5.14 15.40
N LYS A 82 -11.91 -5.10 14.08
CA LYS A 82 -12.87 -5.56 13.06
C LYS A 82 -13.23 -7.04 13.27
N ASP A 83 -12.23 -7.90 13.45
CA ASP A 83 -12.40 -9.34 13.63
C ASP A 83 -13.20 -9.70 14.90
N ASN A 84 -13.18 -8.81 15.91
CA ASN A 84 -13.92 -8.98 17.16
C ASN A 84 -15.22 -8.19 17.24
N ASN A 85 -15.63 -7.57 16.12
CA ASN A 85 -16.85 -6.76 16.01
C ASN A 85 -16.90 -5.66 17.10
N VAL A 86 -15.77 -4.98 17.29
CA VAL A 86 -15.59 -3.84 18.21
C VAL A 86 -15.31 -2.60 17.35
N ASP A 87 -16.05 -1.52 17.58
CA ASP A 87 -15.78 -0.27 16.87
C ASP A 87 -14.46 0.34 17.34
N TYR A 88 -13.56 0.58 16.40
CA TYR A 88 -12.27 1.21 16.65
C TYR A 88 -12.42 2.67 17.10
N ASN A 89 -13.47 3.38 16.68
CA ASN A 89 -13.63 4.82 16.93
C ASN A 89 -14.36 5.17 18.24
N LEU A 90 -15.17 4.26 18.80
CA LEU A 90 -16.03 4.51 19.98
C LEU A 90 -15.28 4.95 21.26
N VAL A 91 -13.96 4.93 21.28
CA VAL A 91 -13.15 5.14 22.50
C VAL A 91 -12.60 6.57 22.62
N GLN A 92 -12.68 7.39 21.56
CA GLN A 92 -12.13 8.75 21.63
C GLN A 92 -12.88 9.68 22.60
N ASP A 93 -14.13 9.39 22.95
CA ASP A 93 -14.98 10.36 23.66
C ASP A 93 -15.03 10.21 25.18
N LYS A 94 -14.61 9.06 25.74
CA LYS A 94 -14.79 8.77 27.18
C LYS A 94 -13.64 9.24 28.08
N ASP A 95 -12.41 9.30 27.57
CA ASP A 95 -11.25 9.68 28.41
C ASP A 95 -11.20 11.19 28.72
N ASN A 96 -11.97 12.04 28.00
CA ASN A 96 -11.99 13.50 28.21
C ASN A 96 -13.11 14.01 29.12
N THR A 97 -14.08 13.18 29.51
CA THR A 97 -15.26 13.66 30.25
C THR A 97 -15.17 13.53 31.76
N GLY A 98 -14.17 12.81 32.31
CA GLY A 98 -13.92 12.79 33.76
C GLY A 98 -15.10 12.29 34.63
N GLU A 99 -16.15 11.75 34.02
CA GLU A 99 -17.32 11.24 34.72
C GLU A 99 -17.06 9.80 35.14
N SER A 100 -17.06 9.62 36.45
CA SER A 100 -16.85 8.39 37.19
C SER A 100 -17.76 7.25 36.72
N ASP A 101 -17.15 6.07 36.62
CA ASP A 101 -17.74 4.78 36.24
C ASP A 101 -19.06 4.43 36.98
N ASP A 102 -20.20 4.79 36.40
CA ASP A 102 -21.48 4.15 36.74
C ASP A 102 -21.88 3.16 35.63
N GLU A 103 -21.78 1.88 35.96
CA GLU A 103 -21.81 0.73 35.04
C GLU A 103 -23.21 0.50 34.46
N SER A 104 -23.50 1.08 33.29
CA SER A 104 -24.63 0.64 32.47
C SER A 104 -24.21 0.49 31.01
N ILE A 105 -23.56 -0.64 30.71
CA ILE A 105 -23.49 -1.12 29.32
C ILE A 105 -24.91 -1.59 28.98
N PRO A 106 -25.59 -0.98 27.99
CA PRO A 106 -26.91 -1.42 27.59
C PRO A 106 -26.78 -2.84 27.04
N ASP A 107 -27.36 -3.81 27.76
CA ASP A 107 -27.61 -5.14 27.22
C ASP A 107 -28.49 -4.94 25.99
N GLN A 108 -27.90 -5.06 24.80
CA GLN A 108 -28.68 -5.23 23.58
C GLN A 108 -29.36 -6.59 23.69
N GLU A 109 -30.56 -6.60 24.27
CA GLU A 109 -31.46 -7.73 24.24
C GLU A 109 -31.74 -8.06 22.77
N GLU A 110 -31.13 -9.15 22.29
CA GLU A 110 -31.50 -9.78 21.02
C GLU A 110 -32.97 -10.18 21.11
N ASN A 111 -33.81 -9.35 20.49
CA ASN A 111 -35.26 -9.49 20.44
C ASN A 111 -35.60 -10.74 19.59
N ASN A 112 -35.61 -11.91 20.24
CA ASN A 112 -36.12 -13.15 19.66
C ASN A 112 -37.65 -13.05 19.57
N GLY A 113 -38.13 -12.44 18.49
CA GLY A 113 -39.54 -12.48 18.11
C GLY A 113 -39.95 -13.92 17.84
N ASP A 114 -40.65 -14.52 18.80
CA ASP A 114 -41.21 -15.86 18.72
C ASP A 114 -42.53 -15.79 17.93
N ASP A 115 -42.52 -16.41 16.75
CA ASP A 115 -43.65 -16.52 15.84
C ASP A 115 -44.62 -17.61 16.32
N SER A 116 -45.88 -17.28 16.18
CA SER A 116 -47.04 -17.95 16.76
C SER A 116 -47.47 -19.23 16.02
N GLY A 117 -47.97 -20.21 16.79
CA GLY A 117 -48.78 -21.35 16.33
C GLY A 117 -48.23 -22.66 16.89
N GLU A 118 -48.97 -23.54 17.58
CA GLU A 118 -50.34 -23.97 17.31
C GLU A 118 -50.88 -24.74 18.55
N LYS A 119 -52.19 -24.67 18.76
CA LYS A 119 -52.91 -25.27 19.89
C LYS A 119 -53.03 -26.78 19.75
N GLY A 120 -52.51 -27.53 20.72
CA GLY A 120 -52.77 -28.97 20.89
C GLY A 120 -53.06 -29.31 22.35
N SER A 121 -54.33 -29.45 22.71
CA SER A 121 -54.80 -29.88 24.03
C SER A 121 -54.58 -31.39 24.20
N SER A 122 -53.73 -31.79 25.13
CA SER A 122 -53.77 -33.15 25.69
C SER A 122 -53.37 -33.15 27.17
N ILE A 123 -54.23 -33.76 27.98
CA ILE A 123 -54.10 -33.92 29.43
C ILE A 123 -53.11 -35.06 29.68
N GLY A 124 -51.95 -34.74 30.27
CA GLY A 124 -50.89 -35.71 30.57
C GLY A 124 -50.10 -35.37 31.83
N GLN A 125 -50.02 -36.36 32.72
CA GLN A 125 -49.40 -36.46 34.05
C GLN A 125 -48.17 -35.57 34.41
N PRO A 126 -47.99 -35.24 35.70
CA PRO A 126 -46.85 -34.46 36.21
C PRO A 126 -45.54 -35.27 36.13
N SER A 127 -44.81 -35.11 35.03
CA SER A 127 -43.50 -35.74 34.86
C SER A 127 -42.40 -34.96 35.60
N ASN A 128 -41.46 -35.68 36.20
CA ASN A 128 -40.33 -35.20 37.02
C ASN A 128 -39.23 -34.48 36.18
N THR A 129 -39.62 -33.86 35.06
CA THR A 129 -38.76 -33.26 34.02
C THR A 129 -38.28 -31.85 34.35
N GLY A 130 -38.96 -31.14 35.27
CA GLY A 130 -38.66 -29.74 35.61
C GLY A 130 -37.29 -29.49 36.25
N ARG A 131 -36.75 -30.43 37.05
CA ARG A 131 -35.45 -30.24 37.72
C ARG A 131 -34.24 -30.33 36.78
N LYS A 132 -34.33 -31.13 35.70
CA LYS A 132 -33.25 -31.17 34.68
C LYS A 132 -33.17 -29.89 33.87
N SER A 133 -34.31 -29.19 33.71
CA SER A 133 -34.40 -27.93 32.96
C SER A 133 -33.67 -26.77 33.67
N GLN A 134 -33.87 -26.60 34.98
CA GLN A 134 -33.24 -25.50 35.74
C GLN A 134 -31.71 -25.56 35.76
N ARG A 135 -31.13 -26.77 35.88
CA ARG A 135 -29.67 -26.94 35.87
C ARG A 135 -29.06 -26.60 34.49
N LEU A 136 -29.77 -26.92 33.41
CA LEU A 136 -29.33 -26.59 32.07
C LEU A 136 -29.37 -25.08 31.81
N ILE A 137 -30.41 -24.40 32.31
CA ILE A 137 -30.53 -22.93 32.24
C ILE A 137 -29.37 -22.26 32.98
N ALA A 138 -29.12 -22.64 34.24
CA ALA A 138 -28.02 -22.08 35.02
C ALA A 138 -26.65 -22.32 34.36
N LEU A 139 -26.43 -23.50 33.76
CA LEU A 139 -25.18 -23.78 33.04
C LEU A 139 -25.02 -22.90 31.79
N LYS A 140 -26.08 -22.72 31.00
CA LYS A 140 -26.07 -21.79 29.86
C LYS A 140 -25.82 -20.34 30.30
N GLU A 141 -26.41 -19.92 31.41
CA GLU A 141 -26.22 -18.59 31.96
C GLU A 141 -24.78 -18.37 32.44
N THR A 142 -24.18 -19.33 33.15
CA THR A 142 -22.77 -19.25 33.54
C THR A 142 -21.82 -19.22 32.35
N GLN A 143 -22.12 -19.97 31.28
CA GLN A 143 -21.36 -19.91 30.03
C GLN A 143 -21.48 -18.54 29.37
N ARG A 144 -22.71 -17.99 29.26
CA ARG A 144 -22.96 -16.66 28.73
C ARG A 144 -22.18 -15.58 29.51
N LEU A 145 -22.21 -15.62 30.84
CA LEU A 145 -21.47 -14.68 31.68
C LEU A 145 -19.96 -14.81 31.50
N ALA A 146 -19.44 -16.03 31.37
CA ALA A 146 -18.02 -16.27 31.10
C ALA A 146 -17.60 -15.71 29.72
N ASP A 147 -18.44 -15.88 28.70
CA ASP A 147 -18.18 -15.36 27.36
C ASP A 147 -18.26 -13.82 27.32
N VAL A 148 -19.22 -13.22 28.03
CA VAL A 148 -19.28 -11.76 28.22
C VAL A 148 -18.03 -11.24 28.92
N ARG A 149 -17.56 -11.90 29.99
CA ARG A 149 -16.33 -11.51 30.70
C ARG A 149 -15.10 -11.59 29.79
N LYS A 150 -14.95 -12.68 29.02
CA LYS A 150 -13.87 -12.83 28.03
C LYS A 150 -13.91 -11.73 26.98
N ARG A 151 -15.10 -11.40 26.47
CA ARG A 151 -15.27 -10.32 25.49
C ARG A 151 -14.89 -8.96 26.09
N ARG A 152 -15.31 -8.66 27.33
CA ARG A 152 -14.92 -7.42 28.04
C ARG A 152 -13.39 -7.33 28.23
N GLU A 153 -12.74 -8.42 28.63
CA GLU A 153 -11.29 -8.47 28.81
C GLU A 153 -10.53 -8.29 27.49
N LEU A 154 -11.02 -8.93 26.41
CA LEU A 154 -10.47 -8.75 25.07
C LEU A 154 -10.57 -7.30 24.60
N VAL A 155 -11.75 -6.68 24.74
CA VAL A 155 -11.95 -5.25 24.41
C VAL A 155 -10.96 -4.40 25.21
N LYS A 156 -10.87 -4.60 26.53
CA LYS A 156 -9.92 -3.88 27.39
C LYS A 156 -8.47 -4.01 26.90
N ASN A 157 -8.04 -5.22 26.52
CA ASN A 157 -6.70 -5.47 25.99
C ASN A 157 -6.45 -4.75 24.65
N LEU A 158 -7.45 -4.73 23.76
CA LEU A 158 -7.37 -4.00 22.49
C LEU A 158 -7.30 -2.48 22.70
N LEU A 159 -8.04 -1.95 23.69
CA LEU A 159 -7.96 -0.53 24.05
C LEU A 159 -6.61 -0.15 24.63
N ASN A 160 -6.05 -0.97 25.52
CA ASN A 160 -4.73 -0.73 26.09
C ASN A 160 -3.65 -0.73 25.00
N ARG A 161 -3.67 -1.71 24.07
CA ARG A 161 -2.76 -1.76 22.92
C ARG A 161 -2.87 -0.51 22.04
N ARG A 162 -4.08 0.03 21.87
CA ARG A 162 -4.29 1.28 21.15
C ARG A 162 -3.64 2.45 21.90
N LYS A 163 -3.92 2.61 23.19
CA LYS A 163 -3.34 3.67 24.03
C LYS A 163 -1.81 3.64 23.98
N ASP A 164 -1.21 2.45 24.14
CA ASP A 164 0.24 2.26 24.07
C ASP A 164 0.83 2.68 22.71
N LEU A 165 0.09 2.48 21.61
CA LEU A 165 0.53 2.86 20.28
C LEU A 165 0.53 4.38 20.09
N PHE A 166 -0.50 5.08 20.57
CA PHE A 166 -0.58 6.55 20.49
C PHE A 166 0.51 7.23 21.33
N VAL A 167 0.71 6.77 22.58
CA VAL A 167 1.76 7.29 23.46
C VAL A 167 3.15 7.14 22.82
N LYS A 168 3.41 6.02 22.15
CA LYS A 168 4.66 5.83 21.41
C LYS A 168 4.78 6.78 20.21
N THR A 169 3.70 7.01 19.48
CA THR A 169 3.71 7.84 18.27
C THR A 169 3.94 9.32 18.61
N GLU A 170 3.32 9.84 19.67
CA GLU A 170 3.55 11.22 20.13
C GLU A 170 4.99 11.47 20.58
N SER A 171 5.67 10.44 21.11
CA SER A 171 7.10 10.56 21.47
C SER A 171 8.05 10.65 20.27
N PHE A 172 7.58 10.38 19.04
CA PHE A 172 8.37 10.52 17.82
C PHE A 172 8.26 11.90 17.16
N ASP A 173 7.21 12.68 17.48
CA ASP A 173 7.13 14.04 17.01
C ASP A 173 8.16 14.87 17.79
N ASP A 174 9.25 15.18 17.10
CA ASP A 174 10.43 15.96 17.48
C ASP A 174 10.06 17.44 17.75
N SER A 175 8.98 17.67 18.49
CA SER A 175 8.46 18.98 18.82
C SER A 175 9.25 19.56 19.98
N GLY A 176 10.39 20.16 19.65
CA GLY A 176 10.77 21.43 20.28
C GLY A 176 11.96 21.43 21.22
N ASP A 177 12.96 20.56 21.05
CA ASP A 177 14.24 20.81 21.70
C ASP A 177 15.14 21.65 20.78
N GLU A 178 15.22 22.96 21.06
CA GLU A 178 16.31 23.84 20.61
C GLU A 178 17.65 23.45 21.29
N GLY A 179 17.92 22.15 21.37
CA GLY A 179 19.08 21.55 22.00
C GLY A 179 20.27 21.48 21.02
N PRO A 180 21.48 21.90 21.43
CA PRO A 180 22.65 21.84 20.58
C PRO A 180 23.10 20.38 20.42
N ASN A 181 23.41 20.01 19.17
CA ASN A 181 23.93 18.72 18.75
C ASN A 181 22.98 17.53 18.95
N VAL A 182 22.13 17.30 17.94
CA VAL A 182 21.85 15.94 17.46
C VAL A 182 23.20 15.31 17.13
N SER A 183 23.77 14.66 18.15
CA SER A 183 25.12 14.14 18.16
C SER A 183 25.19 12.94 17.22
N ARG A 184 26.42 12.70 16.78
CA ARG A 184 26.92 11.67 15.88
C ARG A 184 26.44 10.22 16.18
N GLU A 185 25.76 10.00 17.30
CA GLU A 185 25.18 8.72 17.75
C GLU A 185 23.80 8.42 17.14
N SER A 186 23.04 9.44 16.73
CA SER A 186 21.77 9.30 15.98
C SER A 186 21.97 8.90 14.51
N ALA A 187 23.22 8.85 14.04
CA ALA A 187 23.57 8.59 12.63
C ALA A 187 23.65 7.10 12.27
N VAL A 188 23.36 6.19 13.20
CA VAL A 188 23.13 4.79 12.83
C VAL A 188 21.66 4.68 12.45
N SER A 189 21.37 4.68 11.16
CA SER A 189 20.06 4.32 10.62
C SER A 189 19.72 2.91 11.11
N GLN A 190 19.02 2.79 12.24
CA GLN A 190 18.55 1.51 12.71
C GLN A 190 17.33 1.14 11.86
N PRO A 191 17.32 -0.05 11.21
CA PRO A 191 16.13 -0.49 10.51
C PRO A 191 14.98 -0.56 11.53
N GLU A 192 13.84 0.02 11.16
CA GLU A 192 12.70 0.06 12.06
C GLU A 192 12.14 -1.36 12.22
N MET A 193 12.24 -1.90 13.44
CA MET A 193 11.71 -3.23 13.73
C MET A 193 10.20 -3.24 13.52
N ASN A 194 9.70 -4.21 12.74
CA ASN A 194 8.28 -4.41 12.39
C ASN A 194 7.71 -3.50 11.29
N ALA A 195 8.53 -2.68 10.62
CA ALA A 195 8.11 -2.09 9.34
C ALA A 195 7.74 -3.21 8.34
N ILE A 196 6.81 -2.91 7.44
CA ILE A 196 6.50 -3.81 6.32
C ILE A 196 7.19 -3.26 5.10
N ASP A 197 8.22 -3.98 4.64
CA ASP A 197 8.91 -3.68 3.39
C ASP A 197 8.25 -4.43 2.25
N GLU A 198 7.80 -3.68 1.25
CA GLU A 198 7.35 -4.15 -0.05
C GLU A 198 8.33 -3.61 -1.10
N GLU A 199 8.82 -4.46 -2.00
CA GLU A 199 9.86 -4.10 -2.95
C GLU A 199 9.37 -4.31 -4.39
N PRO A 200 8.52 -3.40 -4.93
CA PRO A 200 8.21 -3.41 -6.35
C PRO A 200 9.49 -3.33 -7.20
N ASP A 201 9.48 -4.04 -8.33
CA ASP A 201 10.62 -4.05 -9.24
C ASP A 201 10.97 -2.66 -9.77
N PHE A 202 9.96 -1.85 -10.11
CA PHE A 202 10.16 -0.44 -10.46
C PHE A 202 9.10 0.48 -9.90
N VAL A 203 9.52 1.70 -9.61
CA VAL A 203 8.64 2.80 -9.26
C VAL A 203 9.08 4.05 -10.02
N LEU A 204 8.12 4.82 -10.54
CA LEU A 204 8.36 6.21 -10.89
C LEU A 204 8.00 7.06 -9.67
N SER A 205 8.98 7.77 -9.12
CA SER A 205 8.78 8.75 -8.05
C SER A 205 8.60 10.13 -8.64
N HIS A 206 7.56 10.83 -8.22
CA HIS A 206 7.46 12.27 -8.32
C HIS A 206 8.13 12.90 -7.11
N ILE A 207 9.08 13.79 -7.34
CA ILE A 207 9.89 14.45 -6.31
C ILE A 207 9.73 15.96 -6.45
N ALA A 208 9.11 16.59 -5.45
CA ALA A 208 9.12 18.04 -5.31
C ALA A 208 10.25 18.45 -4.35
N HIS A 209 11.08 19.36 -4.82
CA HIS A 209 12.28 19.78 -4.13
C HIS A 209 12.58 21.25 -4.40
N TYR A 210 13.39 21.86 -3.53
CA TYR A 210 13.96 23.19 -3.77
C TYR A 210 15.48 23.14 -3.63
N TYR A 211 16.15 24.02 -4.36
CA TYR A 211 17.59 24.24 -4.20
C TYR A 211 17.83 25.05 -2.93
N GLN A 212 18.66 24.53 -2.05
CA GLN A 212 19.12 25.26 -0.88
C GLN A 212 20.08 26.36 -1.34
N PRO A 213 20.09 27.54 -0.69
CA PRO A 213 21.13 28.53 -0.95
C PRO A 213 22.50 27.92 -0.61
N PRO A 214 23.57 28.27 -1.35
CA PRO A 214 24.91 27.87 -0.98
C PRO A 214 25.24 28.29 0.44
N VAL A 215 25.81 27.38 1.21
CA VAL A 215 26.30 27.65 2.57
C VAL A 215 27.42 28.70 2.53
N GLY A 216 27.31 29.72 3.39
CA GLY A 216 28.29 30.81 3.45
C GLY A 216 29.61 30.36 4.07
N PRO A 217 30.68 31.17 3.94
CA PRO A 217 31.98 30.86 4.54
C PRO A 217 31.90 30.74 6.08
N ASN A 218 30.99 31.50 6.69
CA ASN A 218 30.77 31.54 8.14
C ASN A 218 29.75 30.48 8.64
N SER A 219 29.17 29.67 7.75
CA SER A 219 28.30 28.57 8.16
C SER A 219 29.08 27.51 8.94
N SER A 220 28.39 26.81 9.85
CA SER A 220 28.98 25.72 10.62
C SER A 220 29.40 24.54 9.73
N GLU A 221 30.38 23.76 10.18
CA GLU A 221 30.80 22.53 9.46
C GLU A 221 29.70 21.47 9.37
N ALA A 222 28.70 21.53 10.26
CA ALA A 222 27.53 20.67 10.19
C ALA A 222 26.61 21.06 9.02
N GLU A 223 26.31 22.36 8.87
CA GLU A 223 25.52 22.87 7.75
C GLU A 223 26.21 22.62 6.41
N LYS A 224 27.53 22.82 6.33
CA LYS A 224 28.30 22.53 5.11
C LYS A 224 28.21 21.05 4.72
N ARG A 225 28.39 20.13 5.69
CA ARG A 225 28.23 18.69 5.45
C ARG A 225 26.80 18.33 5.04
N HIS A 226 25.79 18.90 5.70
CA HIS A 226 24.39 18.66 5.37
C HIS A 226 24.06 19.09 3.93
N TYR A 227 24.49 20.29 3.54
CA TYR A 227 24.35 20.79 2.17
C TYR A 227 25.04 19.85 1.16
N LEU A 228 26.28 19.43 1.43
CA LEU A 228 27.04 18.53 0.55
C LEU A 228 26.39 17.15 0.43
N HIS A 229 25.95 16.54 1.53
CA HIS A 229 25.29 15.23 1.54
C HIS A 229 23.97 15.22 0.75
N ARG A 230 23.32 16.38 0.67
CA ARG A 230 22.06 16.58 -0.07
C ARG A 230 22.28 17.13 -1.48
N ALA A 231 23.53 17.30 -1.91
CA ALA A 231 23.88 17.95 -3.18
C ALA A 231 23.18 19.31 -3.37
N GLY A 232 22.97 20.07 -2.29
CA GLY A 232 22.30 21.36 -2.29
C GLY A 232 20.79 21.32 -2.58
N VAL A 233 20.13 20.16 -2.45
CA VAL A 233 18.70 19.99 -2.74
C VAL A 233 17.95 19.47 -1.51
N LYS A 234 16.83 20.10 -1.16
CA LYS A 234 15.91 19.58 -0.14
C LYS A 234 14.60 19.12 -0.77
N VAL A 235 14.32 17.83 -0.64
CA VAL A 235 13.04 17.21 -0.99
C VAL A 235 12.04 17.51 0.13
N PHE A 236 10.85 17.98 -0.23
CA PHE A 236 9.75 18.22 0.71
C PHE A 236 8.51 17.40 0.40
N HIS A 237 8.46 16.76 -0.78
CA HIS A 237 7.40 15.86 -1.16
C HIS A 237 7.93 14.77 -2.08
N GLN A 238 7.49 13.54 -1.83
CA GLN A 238 7.72 12.39 -2.69
C GLN A 238 6.42 11.60 -2.79
N CYS A 239 6.00 11.23 -4.01
CA CYS A 239 4.91 10.29 -4.22
C CYS A 239 5.23 9.38 -5.41
N CYS A 240 4.53 8.25 -5.54
CA CYS A 240 4.84 7.21 -6.52
C CYS A 240 3.71 7.08 -7.55
N PRO A 241 3.68 7.89 -8.62
CA PRO A 241 2.61 7.83 -9.62
C PRO A 241 2.52 6.51 -10.40
N LEU A 242 3.61 5.74 -10.49
CA LEU A 242 3.64 4.46 -11.19
C LEU A 242 4.40 3.42 -10.38
N ILE A 243 3.79 2.26 -10.21
CA ILE A 243 4.38 1.06 -9.62
C ILE A 243 4.37 -0.03 -10.68
N ALA A 244 5.49 -0.73 -10.84
CA ALA A 244 5.61 -1.80 -11.81
C ALA A 244 6.20 -3.06 -11.18
N GLU A 245 5.68 -4.20 -11.63
CA GLU A 245 6.13 -5.53 -11.26
C GLU A 245 6.41 -6.34 -12.52
N LEU A 246 7.58 -6.97 -12.57
CA LEU A 246 8.04 -7.79 -13.66
C LEU A 246 8.08 -9.25 -13.20
N LYS A 247 7.73 -10.13 -14.12
CA LYS A 247 7.94 -11.56 -13.99
C LYS A 247 8.80 -12.07 -15.13
N SER A 248 9.33 -13.26 -14.92
CA SER A 248 10.07 -14.00 -15.93
C SER A 248 9.27 -14.11 -17.24
N ALA A 249 9.98 -14.07 -18.37
CA ALA A 249 9.37 -14.24 -19.68
C ALA A 249 8.80 -15.66 -19.84
N ALA A 250 7.79 -15.80 -20.69
CA ALA A 250 7.31 -17.13 -21.07
C ALA A 250 8.44 -17.97 -21.69
N PRO A 251 8.52 -19.29 -21.39
CA PRO A 251 9.58 -20.12 -21.93
C PRO A 251 9.58 -20.15 -23.46
N ARG A 252 10.76 -19.92 -24.07
CA ARG A 252 10.93 -19.73 -25.53
C ARG A 252 10.54 -20.92 -26.39
N PHE A 253 10.51 -22.14 -25.81
CA PHE A 253 10.17 -23.34 -26.55
C PHE A 253 8.66 -23.50 -26.75
N TYR A 254 7.82 -22.81 -25.97
CA TYR A 254 6.39 -22.75 -26.22
C TYR A 254 6.08 -21.75 -27.34
N LYS A 255 5.10 -22.11 -28.18
CA LYS A 255 4.62 -21.28 -29.29
C LYS A 255 3.08 -21.23 -29.29
N GLY A 256 2.53 -20.22 -29.97
CA GLY A 256 1.09 -20.09 -30.15
C GLY A 256 0.32 -20.02 -28.83
N LEU A 257 -0.74 -20.82 -28.69
CA LEU A 257 -1.63 -20.82 -27.53
C LEU A 257 -0.91 -21.11 -26.21
N MET A 258 0.07 -22.02 -26.22
CA MET A 258 0.82 -22.33 -25.00
C MET A 258 1.67 -21.15 -24.55
N GLN A 259 2.32 -20.45 -25.47
CA GLN A 259 3.10 -19.26 -25.14
C GLN A 259 2.21 -18.17 -24.54
N ASP A 260 1.08 -17.89 -25.19
CA ASP A 260 0.07 -16.92 -24.72
C ASP A 260 -0.46 -17.28 -23.32
N PHE A 261 -0.71 -18.57 -23.05
CA PHE A 261 -1.09 -19.06 -21.73
C PHE A 261 -0.04 -18.73 -20.66
N PHE A 262 1.25 -19.01 -20.91
CA PHE A 262 2.32 -18.69 -19.97
C PHE A 262 2.50 -17.18 -19.78
N ILE A 263 2.44 -16.39 -20.86
CA ILE A 263 2.50 -14.92 -20.78
C ILE A 263 1.39 -14.41 -19.85
N LYS A 264 0.14 -14.82 -20.10
CA LYS A 264 -1.02 -14.38 -19.31
C LYS A 264 -0.93 -14.85 -17.85
N THR A 265 -0.43 -16.05 -17.60
CA THR A 265 -0.25 -16.57 -16.24
C THR A 265 0.78 -15.74 -15.48
N SER A 266 1.95 -15.46 -16.08
CA SER A 266 2.98 -14.62 -15.46
C SER A 266 2.49 -13.19 -15.23
N LEU A 267 1.80 -12.60 -16.20
CA LEU A 267 1.19 -11.28 -16.05
C LEU A 267 0.13 -11.26 -14.94
N TRP A 268 -0.63 -12.35 -14.77
CA TRP A 268 -1.60 -12.47 -13.69
C TRP A 268 -0.95 -12.53 -12.31
N LEU A 269 0.21 -13.19 -12.19
CA LEU A 269 1.01 -13.18 -10.97
C LEU A 269 1.52 -11.76 -10.68
N ALA A 270 2.11 -11.08 -11.67
CA ALA A 270 2.54 -9.68 -11.54
C ALA A 270 1.39 -8.74 -11.09
N CYS A 271 0.19 -8.91 -11.66
CA CYS A 271 -1.00 -8.17 -11.22
C CYS A 271 -1.42 -8.50 -9.78
N SER A 272 -1.16 -9.72 -9.30
CA SER A 272 -1.46 -10.09 -7.91
C SER A 272 -0.55 -9.35 -6.95
N ASP A 273 0.75 -9.30 -7.23
CA ASP A 273 1.73 -8.63 -6.38
C ASP A 273 1.52 -7.10 -6.42
N LEU A 274 1.23 -6.54 -7.60
CA LEU A 274 0.84 -5.12 -7.74
C LEU A 274 -0.37 -4.72 -6.89
N MET A 275 -1.30 -5.64 -6.63
CA MET A 275 -2.47 -5.38 -5.81
C MET A 275 -2.07 -5.18 -4.34
N GLU A 276 -1.10 -5.94 -3.86
CA GLU A 276 -0.51 -5.81 -2.52
C GLU A 276 0.25 -4.48 -2.42
N TYR A 277 1.07 -4.17 -3.42
CA TYR A 277 1.80 -2.89 -3.52
C TYR A 277 0.88 -1.67 -3.58
N CYS A 278 -0.20 -1.73 -4.36
CA CYS A 278 -1.19 -0.66 -4.40
C CYS A 278 -1.88 -0.47 -3.03
N SER A 279 -2.14 -1.57 -2.32
CA SER A 279 -2.71 -1.53 -0.97
C SER A 279 -1.78 -0.82 0.00
N ALA A 280 -0.49 -1.17 0.00
CA ALA A 280 0.55 -0.49 0.79
C ALA A 280 0.67 0.98 0.40
N TYR A 281 0.76 1.27 -0.90
CA TYR A 281 0.88 2.63 -1.42
C TYR A 281 -0.23 3.56 -0.92
N PHE A 282 -1.50 3.15 -1.01
CA PHE A 282 -2.63 3.98 -0.58
C PHE A 282 -2.78 4.09 0.95
N LYS A 283 -2.11 3.23 1.72
CA LYS A 283 -2.00 3.38 3.18
C LYS A 283 -0.93 4.42 3.54
N CYS A 284 0.24 4.36 2.91
CA CYS A 284 1.30 5.35 3.13
C CYS A 284 0.94 6.73 2.54
N ASN A 285 0.13 6.76 1.49
CA ASN A 285 -0.28 7.99 0.80
C ASN A 285 -1.80 8.17 0.91
N ALA A 286 -2.28 8.57 2.07
CA ALA A 286 -3.71 8.67 2.35
C ALA A 286 -4.46 9.60 1.37
N GLU A 287 -3.80 10.68 0.92
CA GLU A 287 -4.33 11.67 -0.04
C GLU A 287 -4.33 11.17 -1.50
N ALA A 288 -3.60 10.10 -1.82
CA ALA A 288 -3.50 9.62 -3.19
C ALA A 288 -4.83 9.03 -3.66
N LYS A 289 -5.33 9.53 -4.80
CA LYS A 289 -6.61 9.09 -5.40
C LYS A 289 -6.44 7.90 -6.33
N SER A 290 -5.30 7.84 -7.02
CA SER A 290 -5.01 6.79 -8.00
C SER A 290 -3.51 6.56 -8.17
N VAL A 291 -3.14 5.40 -8.72
CA VAL A 291 -1.77 5.04 -9.09
C VAL A 291 -1.79 4.25 -10.41
N ILE A 292 -0.76 4.45 -11.24
CA ILE A 292 -0.57 3.62 -12.43
C ILE A 292 0.09 2.31 -11.98
N ALA A 293 -0.55 1.19 -12.26
CA ALA A 293 0.04 -0.13 -12.03
C ALA A 293 0.45 -0.74 -13.38
N LEU A 294 1.69 -1.21 -13.50
CA LEU A 294 2.25 -1.83 -14.71
C LEU A 294 2.71 -3.26 -14.42
N ALA A 295 2.08 -4.24 -15.03
CA ALA A 295 2.41 -5.65 -14.86
C ALA A 295 3.15 -6.16 -16.09
N ALA A 296 4.28 -6.83 -15.92
CA ALA A 296 5.14 -7.26 -17.01
C ALA A 296 5.56 -8.74 -16.91
N SER A 297 5.77 -9.37 -18.06
CA SER A 297 6.38 -10.69 -18.21
C SER A 297 7.24 -10.70 -19.47
N GLY A 298 8.56 -10.69 -19.29
CA GLY A 298 9.46 -10.47 -20.43
C GLY A 298 9.14 -9.15 -21.16
N PRO A 299 9.02 -9.12 -22.50
CA PRO A 299 8.67 -7.89 -23.21
C PRO A 299 7.17 -7.57 -23.16
N PHE A 300 6.34 -8.47 -22.61
CA PHE A 300 4.89 -8.36 -22.64
C PHE A 300 4.42 -7.63 -21.39
N TRP A 301 3.46 -6.72 -21.52
CA TRP A 301 3.01 -5.93 -20.38
C TRP A 301 1.56 -5.46 -20.49
N TYR A 302 0.97 -5.22 -19.32
CA TYR A 302 -0.30 -4.53 -19.11
C TYR A 302 -0.07 -3.28 -18.27
N TRP A 303 -1.01 -2.35 -18.34
CA TRP A 303 -1.09 -1.30 -17.35
C TRP A 303 -2.55 -0.94 -17.07
N ALA A 304 -2.77 -0.31 -15.93
CA ALA A 304 -4.07 0.26 -15.57
C ALA A 304 -3.86 1.48 -14.66
N ASN A 305 -4.77 2.45 -14.76
CA ASN A 305 -4.92 3.46 -13.71
C ASN A 305 -5.84 2.90 -12.62
N ILE A 306 -5.27 2.58 -11.47
CA ILE A 306 -5.97 1.99 -10.33
C ILE A 306 -6.44 3.12 -9.42
N GLN A 307 -7.74 3.22 -9.20
CA GLN A 307 -8.29 4.14 -8.19
C GLN A 307 -8.18 3.51 -6.80
N LYS A 308 -8.01 4.33 -5.76
CA LYS A 308 -7.98 3.87 -4.37
C LYS A 308 -9.18 3.01 -4.00
N ALA A 309 -10.36 3.33 -4.52
CA ALA A 309 -11.60 2.58 -4.30
C ALA A 309 -11.64 1.21 -5.01
N ASP A 310 -10.83 1.00 -6.05
CA ASP A 310 -10.74 -0.27 -6.79
C ASP A 310 -9.86 -1.30 -6.05
N VAL A 311 -9.08 -0.88 -5.04
CA VAL A 311 -8.16 -1.76 -4.32
C VAL A 311 -8.93 -2.58 -3.27
N PRO A 312 -8.79 -3.92 -3.27
CA PRO A 312 -9.41 -4.77 -2.26
C PRO A 312 -8.84 -4.52 -0.87
N GLU A 313 -9.60 -4.91 0.15
CA GLU A 313 -9.06 -4.89 1.52
C GLU A 313 -7.91 -5.89 1.63
N PHE A 314 -6.90 -5.52 2.42
CA PHE A 314 -5.69 -6.31 2.64
C PHE A 314 -5.59 -6.61 4.13
N ASP A 315 -5.43 -7.89 4.46
CA ASP A 315 -5.18 -8.36 5.81
C ASP A 315 -3.68 -8.25 6.10
N TRP A 316 -3.33 -7.22 6.88
CA TRP A 316 -1.96 -6.90 7.29
C TRP A 316 -1.33 -7.91 8.26
N ARG A 317 -2.11 -8.86 8.79
CA ARG A 317 -1.62 -9.94 9.65
C ARG A 317 -1.21 -11.15 8.82
N THR A 318 -2.08 -11.58 7.90
CA THR A 318 -1.79 -12.75 7.05
C THR A 318 -1.01 -12.40 5.78
N LYS A 319 -0.84 -11.10 5.49
CA LYS A 319 -0.29 -10.57 4.24
C LYS A 319 -1.03 -11.13 3.02
N LYS A 320 -2.37 -11.14 3.09
CA LYS A 320 -3.23 -11.67 2.03
C LYS A 320 -4.46 -10.80 1.88
N HIS A 321 -5.04 -10.82 0.69
CA HIS A 321 -6.39 -10.28 0.52
C HIS A 321 -7.42 -11.23 1.13
N GLU A 322 -8.39 -10.68 1.87
CA GLU A 322 -9.25 -11.45 2.78
C GLU A 322 -10.01 -12.60 2.09
N ARG A 323 -10.25 -12.58 0.76
CA ARG A 323 -10.87 -13.71 0.03
C ARG A 323 -10.44 -13.79 -1.45
N LYS A 324 -10.11 -15.00 -1.94
CA LYS A 324 -9.91 -15.29 -3.39
C LYS A 324 -11.13 -14.90 -4.26
N ASN A 325 -12.33 -14.87 -3.67
CA ASN A 325 -13.58 -14.58 -4.35
C ASN A 325 -14.08 -13.14 -4.16
N ASP A 326 -13.27 -12.24 -3.57
CA ASP A 326 -13.64 -10.83 -3.43
C ASP A 326 -13.97 -10.21 -4.81
N PRO A 327 -15.18 -9.65 -5.02
CA PRO A 327 -15.52 -8.91 -6.23
C PRO A 327 -14.50 -7.82 -6.60
N LYS A 328 -13.87 -7.16 -5.62
CA LYS A 328 -12.85 -6.13 -5.86
C LYS A 328 -11.60 -6.70 -6.49
N VAL A 329 -11.15 -7.90 -6.11
CA VAL A 329 -10.02 -8.59 -6.77
C VAL A 329 -10.33 -8.82 -8.26
N LYS A 330 -11.57 -9.19 -8.58
CA LYS A 330 -12.01 -9.35 -9.98
C LYS A 330 -12.07 -8.02 -10.71
N ILE A 331 -12.56 -6.95 -10.07
CA ILE A 331 -12.61 -5.60 -10.63
C ILE A 331 -11.20 -5.09 -10.92
N PHE A 332 -10.30 -5.16 -9.94
CA PHE A 332 -8.90 -4.76 -10.07
C PHE A 332 -8.24 -5.44 -11.28
N ARG A 333 -8.36 -6.76 -11.38
CA ARG A 333 -7.80 -7.53 -12.51
C ARG A 333 -8.41 -7.14 -13.86
N ARG A 334 -9.72 -6.88 -13.91
CA ARG A 334 -10.39 -6.46 -15.16
C ARG A 334 -9.88 -5.12 -15.68
N LYS A 335 -9.34 -4.23 -14.84
CA LYS A 335 -8.82 -2.92 -15.26
C LYS A 335 -7.62 -3.04 -16.20
N PHE A 336 -6.79 -4.06 -16.05
CA PHE A 336 -5.64 -4.32 -16.94
C PHE A 336 -6.07 -4.80 -18.34
N GLY A 337 -7.35 -5.18 -18.51
CA GLY A 337 -7.89 -5.69 -19.77
C GLY A 337 -7.39 -7.09 -20.13
N LEU A 338 -7.67 -7.52 -21.37
CA LEU A 338 -7.31 -8.85 -21.87
C LEU A 338 -6.11 -8.84 -22.82
N LYS A 339 -5.79 -7.70 -23.44
CA LYS A 339 -4.78 -7.58 -24.50
C LYS A 339 -3.51 -6.96 -23.94
N TYR A 340 -2.42 -7.73 -23.87
CA TYR A 340 -1.13 -7.19 -23.48
C TYR A 340 -0.48 -6.46 -24.67
N HIS A 341 0.52 -5.66 -24.35
CA HIS A 341 1.37 -4.93 -25.29
C HIS A 341 2.74 -5.57 -25.33
N THR A 342 3.46 -5.39 -26.43
CA THR A 342 4.84 -5.88 -26.58
C THR A 342 5.78 -4.70 -26.67
N LEU A 343 6.68 -4.57 -25.70
CA LEU A 343 7.69 -3.53 -25.64
C LEU A 343 8.49 -3.47 -26.95
N GLY A 344 8.78 -2.26 -27.45
CA GLY A 344 9.47 -2.06 -28.72
C GLY A 344 8.58 -1.95 -29.95
N THR A 345 7.26 -2.15 -29.81
CA THR A 345 6.30 -2.01 -30.91
C THR A 345 5.61 -0.65 -30.91
N SER A 346 5.18 -0.16 -32.08
CA SER A 346 4.44 1.11 -32.18
C SER A 346 3.13 1.13 -31.40
N LYS A 347 2.52 -0.04 -31.16
CA LYS A 347 1.32 -0.14 -30.30
C LYS A 347 1.68 0.08 -28.82
N SER A 348 2.80 -0.48 -28.37
CA SER A 348 3.33 -0.24 -27.02
C SER A 348 3.71 1.24 -26.84
N ASP A 349 4.35 1.85 -27.84
CA ASP A 349 4.73 3.26 -27.81
C ASP A 349 3.52 4.20 -27.64
N LYS A 350 2.38 3.88 -28.26
CA LYS A 350 1.13 4.63 -28.08
C LYS A 350 0.60 4.57 -26.66
N GLU A 351 0.65 3.40 -26.02
CA GLU A 351 0.23 3.26 -24.62
C GLU A 351 1.19 3.98 -23.65
N LEU A 352 2.51 3.90 -23.89
CA LEU A 352 3.49 4.64 -23.09
C LEU A 352 3.30 6.16 -23.26
N THR A 353 3.02 6.61 -24.48
CA THR A 353 2.64 8.01 -24.75
C THR A 353 1.41 8.41 -23.94
N LYS A 354 0.39 7.54 -23.92
CA LYS A 354 -0.84 7.75 -23.17
C LYS A 354 -0.57 7.86 -21.67
N ILE A 355 0.17 6.91 -21.09
CA ILE A 355 0.60 6.95 -19.67
C ILE A 355 1.28 8.29 -19.36
N ASN A 356 2.25 8.69 -20.21
CA ASN A 356 3.02 9.90 -19.96
C ASN A 356 2.17 11.16 -20.04
N GLN A 357 1.37 11.30 -21.09
CA GLN A 357 0.64 12.54 -21.37
C GLN A 357 -0.66 12.70 -20.59
N GLU A 358 -1.37 11.59 -20.29
CA GLU A 358 -2.67 11.64 -19.62
C GLU A 358 -2.58 11.45 -18.11
N TYR A 359 -1.51 10.83 -17.58
CA TYR A 359 -1.43 10.49 -16.16
C TYR A 359 -0.21 11.10 -15.47
N ILE A 360 1.00 10.95 -16.02
CA ILE A 360 2.22 11.48 -15.37
C ILE A 360 2.31 13.00 -15.50
N TRP A 361 2.17 13.52 -16.72
CA TRP A 361 2.29 14.95 -17.02
C TRP A 361 1.30 15.83 -16.23
N PRO A 362 0.00 15.47 -16.09
CA PRO A 362 -0.95 16.28 -15.33
C PRO A 362 -0.63 16.40 -13.83
N LEU A 363 0.06 15.43 -13.23
CA LEU A 363 0.43 15.49 -11.80
C LEU A 363 1.36 16.67 -11.51
N LEU A 364 2.23 17.01 -12.46
CA LEU A 364 3.13 18.15 -12.33
C LEU A 364 2.44 19.50 -12.55
N ASN A 365 1.31 19.53 -13.25
CA ASN A 365 0.63 20.79 -13.58
C ASN A 365 -0.51 21.12 -12.62
N ASN A 366 -1.15 20.09 -12.05
CA ASN A 366 -2.35 20.26 -11.23
C ASN A 366 -2.11 20.08 -9.73
N GLY A 367 -0.96 19.52 -9.33
CA GLY A 367 -0.82 18.89 -8.01
C GLY A 367 -0.11 19.71 -6.93
N HIS A 368 1.10 20.20 -7.17
CA HIS A 368 2.01 20.50 -6.04
C HIS A 368 3.04 21.62 -6.28
N PHE A 369 2.91 22.39 -7.36
CA PHE A 369 3.89 23.42 -7.75
C PHE A 369 3.42 24.85 -7.47
N GLU A 370 2.56 25.08 -6.48
CA GLU A 370 2.56 26.39 -5.83
C GLU A 370 3.92 26.51 -5.14
N VAL A 371 4.88 27.03 -5.91
CA VAL A 371 6.23 27.32 -5.45
C VAL A 371 6.05 28.21 -4.24
N ILE A 372 6.28 27.64 -3.05
CA ILE A 372 6.55 28.44 -1.87
C ILE A 372 7.88 29.10 -2.20
N THR A 373 7.84 30.23 -2.90
CA THR A 373 8.97 31.15 -2.91
C THR A 373 9.13 31.54 -1.46
N PRO A 374 10.23 31.19 -0.79
CA PRO A 374 10.47 31.70 0.54
C PRO A 374 10.35 33.22 0.43
N GLN A 375 9.44 33.79 1.21
CA GLN A 375 9.36 35.25 1.35
C GLN A 375 10.73 35.66 1.91
N THR A 376 11.55 36.24 1.03
CA THR A 376 12.90 36.71 1.34
C THR A 376 12.85 37.92 2.24
#